data_AF-A0A2L1KDH3-F1
#
_entry.id   AF-A0A2L1KDH3-F1
#
_cell.length_a   1.000
_cell.length_b   1.000
_cell.length_c   1.000
_cell.angle_alpha   90.00
_cell.angle_beta   90.00
_cell.angle_gamma   90.00
#
_symmetry.space_group_name_H-M   'P 1'
#
loop_
_entity.id
_entity.type
_entity.pdbx_description
1 polymer ?
#
loop_
_entity_poly.entity_id
_entity_poly.type
_entity_poly.pdbx_seq_one_letter_code
_entity_poly.pdbx_strand_id
1 'polypeptide(L)'
;MQGSYQFHEDQAAPLPEMPDVGAVSIGEWPLSADKDWGRLGVRHVEDTLAPEIQVQPGEKIIVLGTSEFVWRPFLLAERLERAGADVHFSSTSRSPIALGHSIQHALSFSDNYGLGIPNFLYNVKPGQFDRVLICTETPAQAVPAELVTALNAEVIFDEQ
;
A
#
# COMPACT_ATOMS: atom_id res chain seq x y z
N MET A 1 -25.60 16.30 -5.12
CA MET A 1 -26.16 15.19 -4.31
C MET A 1 -26.30 15.71 -2.89
N GLN A 2 -27.50 15.69 -2.29
CA GLN A 2 -27.72 16.07 -0.88
C GLN A 2 -28.09 14.82 -0.10
N GLY A 3 -27.60 14.70 1.13
CA GLY A 3 -27.89 13.60 2.05
C GLY A 3 -27.57 14.01 3.48
N SER A 4 -28.15 13.31 4.46
CA SER A 4 -27.82 13.45 5.88
C SER A 4 -27.49 12.07 6.46
N TYR A 5 -26.59 12.06 7.44
CA TYR A 5 -26.25 10.89 8.23
C TYR A 5 -26.61 11.18 9.69
N GLN A 6 -27.22 10.21 10.36
CA GLN A 6 -27.45 10.23 11.80
C GLN A 6 -26.82 8.98 12.39
N PHE A 7 -26.02 9.17 13.45
CA PHE A 7 -25.46 8.07 14.22
C PHE A 7 -26.48 7.66 15.29
N HIS A 8 -26.76 6.36 15.36
CA HIS A 8 -27.58 5.77 16.40
C HIS A 8 -26.70 4.76 17.15
N GLU A 9 -26.43 5.03 18.42
CA GLU A 9 -25.64 4.14 19.25
C GLU A 9 -26.41 2.84 19.51
N ASP A 10 -25.76 1.70 19.28
CA ASP A 10 -26.24 0.38 19.68
C ASP A 10 -25.30 -0.17 20.76
N GLN A 11 -25.76 -0.17 22.01
CA GLN A 11 -24.98 -0.67 23.15
C GLN A 11 -24.80 -2.20 23.12
N ALA A 12 -25.59 -2.92 22.32
CA ALA A 12 -25.44 -4.35 22.12
C ALA A 12 -24.48 -4.69 20.97
N ALA A 13 -23.96 -3.68 20.25
CA ALA A 13 -23.01 -3.91 19.16
C ALA A 13 -21.75 -4.60 19.70
N PRO A 14 -21.33 -5.74 19.13
CA PRO A 14 -20.12 -6.40 19.55
C PRO A 14 -18.91 -5.53 19.21
N LEU A 15 -17.95 -5.46 20.13
CA LEU A 15 -16.68 -4.78 19.87
C LEU A 15 -15.88 -5.57 18.83
N PRO A 16 -15.21 -4.89 17.88
CA PRO A 16 -14.28 -5.56 16.99
C PRO A 16 -13.08 -6.10 17.77
N GLU A 17 -12.55 -7.23 17.32
CA GLU A 17 -11.26 -7.72 17.80
C GLU A 17 -10.16 -6.79 17.25
N MET A 18 -9.42 -6.15 18.15
CA MET A 18 -8.36 -5.22 17.81
C MET A 18 -7.00 -5.92 17.90
N PRO A 19 -6.17 -5.89 16.85
CA PRO A 19 -4.82 -6.45 16.92
C PRO A 19 -3.96 -5.63 17.88
N ASP A 20 -2.98 -6.28 18.50
CA ASP A 20 -1.96 -5.58 19.30
C ASP A 20 -1.04 -4.80 18.35
N VAL A 21 -1.12 -3.47 18.42
CA VAL A 21 -0.32 -2.54 17.61
C VAL A 21 0.66 -1.72 18.48
N GLY A 22 0.85 -2.10 19.74
CA GLY A 22 1.59 -1.30 20.72
C GLY A 22 3.11 -1.46 20.71
N ALA A 23 3.65 -2.44 19.99
CA ALA A 23 5.09 -2.70 19.92
C ALA A 23 5.77 -1.76 18.91
N VAL A 24 6.87 -1.12 19.32
CA VAL A 24 7.73 -0.29 18.46
C VAL A 24 9.19 -0.61 18.76
N SER A 25 9.94 -1.07 17.76
CA SER A 25 11.40 -1.21 17.79
C SER A 25 12.08 -0.12 16.95
N ILE A 26 13.41 -0.05 17.02
CA ILE A 26 14.21 0.67 16.04
C ILE A 26 14.36 -0.24 14.82
N GLY A 27 13.99 0.27 13.65
CA GLY A 27 13.99 -0.47 12.41
C GLY A 27 15.38 -0.82 11.92
N GLU A 28 15.52 -1.99 11.28
CA GLU A 28 16.76 -2.40 10.61
C GLU A 28 17.03 -1.59 9.34
N TRP A 29 16.00 -0.94 8.77
CA TRP A 29 16.08 -0.18 7.53
C TRP A 29 15.81 1.30 7.80
N PRO A 30 16.86 2.13 7.98
CA PRO A 30 16.69 3.54 8.28
C PRO A 30 16.11 4.29 7.10
N LEU A 31 15.31 5.31 7.39
CA LEU A 31 14.86 6.28 6.40
C LEU A 31 16.07 7.05 5.85
N SER A 32 16.11 7.21 4.53
CA SER A 32 17.03 8.16 3.90
C SER A 32 16.36 9.52 3.82
N ALA A 33 16.94 10.53 4.46
CA ALA A 33 16.43 11.90 4.40
C ALA A 33 16.41 12.45 2.96
N ASP A 34 17.34 11.99 2.12
CA ASP A 34 17.41 12.37 0.70
C ASP A 34 16.29 11.71 -0.14
N LYS A 35 15.60 10.72 0.42
CA LYS A 35 14.53 9.95 -0.22
C LYS A 35 13.17 10.13 0.46
N ASP A 36 13.05 11.09 1.37
CA ASP A 36 11.86 11.25 2.23
C ASP A 36 10.73 12.07 1.56
N TRP A 37 10.44 11.74 0.29
CA TRP A 37 9.43 12.42 -0.53
C TRP A 37 8.01 12.21 0.00
N GLY A 38 7.79 11.12 0.74
CA GLY A 38 6.49 10.77 1.32
C GLY A 38 6.15 11.53 2.60
N ARG A 39 7.15 12.05 3.32
CA ARG A 39 6.95 12.71 4.63
C ARG A 39 7.24 14.21 4.60
N LEU A 40 7.99 14.68 3.62
CA LEU A 40 8.27 16.09 3.40
C LEU A 40 7.46 16.63 2.21
N GLY A 41 7.12 17.92 2.26
CA GLY A 41 6.43 18.58 1.16
C GLY A 41 7.34 18.73 -0.07
N VAL A 42 6.86 18.30 -1.23
CA VAL A 42 7.61 18.30 -2.50
C VAL A 42 6.97 19.27 -3.49
N ARG A 43 7.79 20.08 -4.18
CA ARG A 43 7.28 21.05 -5.19
C ARG A 43 7.10 20.42 -6.56
N HIS A 44 7.97 19.48 -6.90
CA HIS A 44 7.98 18.76 -8.17
C HIS A 44 8.63 17.40 -7.94
N VAL A 45 8.11 16.37 -8.60
CA VAL A 45 8.66 15.02 -8.60
C VAL A 45 8.54 14.50 -10.02
N GLU A 46 9.63 13.95 -10.56
CA GLU A 46 9.62 13.36 -11.89
C GLU A 46 8.99 11.95 -11.84
N ASP A 47 8.20 11.62 -12.85
CA ASP A 47 7.61 10.28 -13.05
C ASP A 47 8.68 9.32 -13.59
N THR A 48 9.62 8.95 -12.72
CA THR A 48 10.81 8.14 -13.05
C THR A 48 10.88 6.83 -12.27
N LEU A 49 9.81 6.47 -11.55
CA LEU A 49 9.77 5.18 -10.86
C LEU A 49 9.49 4.07 -11.87
N ALA A 50 10.42 3.12 -12.02
CA ALA A 50 10.37 1.99 -12.95
C ALA A 50 9.97 2.38 -14.39
N PRO A 51 10.78 3.22 -15.06
CA PRO A 51 10.50 3.72 -16.41
C PRO A 51 10.39 2.61 -17.46
N GLU A 52 11.01 1.45 -17.20
CA GLU A 52 11.04 0.28 -18.07
C GLU A 52 9.75 -0.55 -18.03
N ILE A 53 8.85 -0.35 -17.05
CA ILE A 53 7.61 -1.12 -16.98
C ILE A 53 6.75 -0.85 -18.22
N GLN A 54 6.48 -1.92 -18.96
CA GLN A 54 5.52 -1.98 -20.05
C GLN A 54 4.25 -2.70 -19.58
N VAL A 55 3.13 -2.39 -20.23
CA VAL A 55 1.81 -2.97 -19.95
C VAL A 55 1.11 -3.35 -21.25
N GLN A 56 0.18 -4.30 -21.16
CA GLN A 56 -0.71 -4.62 -22.26
C GLN A 56 -2.03 -3.83 -22.12
N PRO A 57 -2.66 -3.39 -23.23
CA PRO A 57 -3.97 -2.77 -23.18
C PRO A 57 -4.99 -3.68 -22.47
N GLY A 58 -5.64 -3.16 -21.43
CA GLY A 58 -6.61 -3.88 -20.60
C GLY A 58 -6.01 -4.84 -19.57
N GLU A 59 -4.69 -4.93 -19.44
CA GLU A 59 -4.04 -5.66 -18.34
C GLU A 59 -4.49 -5.08 -17.00
N LYS A 60 -4.97 -5.92 -16.10
CA LYS A 60 -5.50 -5.46 -14.81
C LYS A 60 -4.40 -5.43 -13.76
N ILE A 61 -3.96 -4.23 -13.41
CA ILE A 61 -2.79 -4.00 -12.56
C ILE A 61 -3.22 -3.31 -11.27
N ILE A 62 -2.67 -3.72 -10.14
CA ILE A 62 -2.70 -2.91 -8.92
C ILE A 62 -1.31 -2.41 -8.56
N VAL A 63 -1.20 -1.10 -8.35
CA VAL A 63 -0.01 -0.45 -7.83
C VAL A 63 -0.22 -0.16 -6.34
N LEU A 64 0.72 -0.63 -5.52
CA LEU A 64 0.69 -0.54 -4.07
C LEU A 64 1.83 0.36 -3.58
N GLY A 65 1.50 1.49 -2.96
CA GLY A 65 2.48 2.27 -2.19
C GLY A 65 2.68 1.69 -0.77
N THR A 66 3.90 1.72 -0.25
CA THR A 66 4.17 1.28 1.14
C THR A 66 4.15 2.47 2.10
N SER A 67 3.31 2.40 3.13
CA SER A 67 3.23 3.39 4.20
C SER A 67 3.08 4.82 3.65
N GLU A 68 4.03 5.72 3.88
CA GLU A 68 4.03 7.10 3.39
C GLU A 68 4.60 7.25 1.96
N PHE A 69 5.24 6.21 1.41
CA PHE A 69 5.74 6.18 0.03
C PHE A 69 4.59 5.91 -0.95
N VAL A 70 3.78 6.94 -1.24
CA VAL A 70 2.56 6.82 -2.07
C VAL A 70 2.53 7.73 -3.29
N TRP A 71 3.26 8.85 -3.27
CA TRP A 71 3.20 9.84 -4.36
C TRP A 71 3.83 9.33 -5.66
N ARG A 72 5.08 8.82 -5.62
CA ARG A 72 5.73 8.24 -6.80
C ARG A 72 5.01 6.98 -7.33
N PRO A 73 4.53 6.06 -6.48
CA PRO A 73 3.69 4.95 -6.92
C PRO A 73 2.40 5.39 -7.60
N PHE A 74 1.80 6.50 -7.15
CA PHE A 74 0.62 7.07 -7.80
C PHE A 74 0.94 7.58 -9.21
N LEU A 75 2.06 8.29 -9.39
CA LEU A 75 2.51 8.73 -10.73
C LEU A 75 2.76 7.55 -11.67
N LEU A 76 3.39 6.48 -11.16
CA LEU A 76 3.54 5.23 -11.90
C LEU A 76 2.16 4.69 -12.32
N ALA A 77 1.21 4.60 -11.40
CA ALA A 77 -0.15 4.11 -11.70
C ALA A 77 -0.82 4.92 -12.82
N GLU A 78 -0.77 6.26 -12.76
CA GLU A 78 -1.29 7.13 -13.83
C GLU A 78 -0.58 6.88 -15.17
N ARG A 79 0.74 6.65 -15.15
CA ARG A 79 1.50 6.35 -16.38
C ARG A 79 1.08 5.02 -16.99
N LEU A 80 0.85 4.00 -16.17
CA LEU A 80 0.37 2.70 -16.64
C LEU A 80 -1.06 2.79 -17.19
N GLU A 81 -1.93 3.59 -16.55
CA GLU A 81 -3.30 3.85 -17.04
C GLU A 81 -3.26 4.54 -18.41
N ARG A 82 -2.43 5.59 -18.55
CA ARG A 82 -2.21 6.29 -19.84
C ARG A 82 -1.65 5.37 -20.94
N ALA A 83 -0.93 4.32 -20.56
CA ALA A 83 -0.43 3.30 -21.47
C ALA A 83 -1.50 2.23 -21.85
N GLY A 84 -2.69 2.30 -21.26
CA GLY A 84 -3.87 1.51 -21.64
C GLY A 84 -4.21 0.36 -20.71
N ALA A 85 -3.54 0.21 -19.56
CA ALA A 85 -3.89 -0.80 -18.55
C ALA A 85 -5.16 -0.41 -17.75
N ASP A 86 -5.83 -1.41 -17.18
CA ASP A 86 -6.88 -1.22 -16.15
C ASP A 86 -6.20 -1.14 -14.78
N VAL A 87 -5.93 0.08 -14.31
CA VAL A 87 -5.07 0.32 -13.15
C VAL A 87 -5.90 0.64 -11.91
N HIS A 88 -5.60 -0.09 -10.84
CA HIS A 88 -6.03 0.22 -9.49
C HIS A 88 -4.85 0.72 -8.66
N PHE A 89 -5.14 1.60 -7.71
CA PHE A 89 -4.15 2.09 -6.76
C PHE A 89 -4.61 1.85 -5.32
N SER A 90 -3.68 1.45 -4.46
CA SER A 90 -3.89 1.36 -3.01
C SER A 90 -2.56 1.57 -2.28
N SER A 91 -2.60 1.64 -0.96
CA SER A 91 -1.39 1.62 -0.14
C SER A 91 -1.53 0.72 1.07
N THR A 92 -0.41 0.38 1.68
CA THR A 92 -0.39 -0.23 3.01
C THR A 92 -0.66 0.83 4.08
N SER A 93 -1.18 0.40 5.23
CA SER A 93 -1.46 1.30 6.36
C SER A 93 -1.12 0.63 7.68
N ARG A 94 -0.83 1.44 8.70
CA ARG A 94 -0.72 0.99 10.11
C ARG A 94 -2.08 0.95 10.82
N SER A 95 -3.14 1.47 10.19
CA SER A 95 -4.46 1.53 10.80
C SER A 95 -5.16 0.17 10.75
N PRO A 96 -5.51 -0.45 11.89
CA PRO A 96 -6.23 -1.72 11.94
C PRO A 96 -7.74 -1.49 11.74
N ILE A 97 -8.19 -1.51 10.49
CA ILE A 97 -9.60 -1.41 10.12
C ILE A 97 -10.22 -2.80 10.26
N ALA A 98 -11.31 -2.90 11.03
CA ALA A 98 -12.05 -4.14 11.18
C ALA A 98 -12.67 -4.60 9.85
N LEU A 99 -12.70 -5.91 9.63
CA LEU A 99 -13.45 -6.51 8.54
C LEU A 99 -14.96 -6.30 8.75
N GLY A 100 -15.67 -6.02 7.67
CA GLY A 100 -17.10 -5.75 7.68
C GLY A 100 -17.48 -4.64 6.70
N HIS A 101 -18.78 -4.61 6.36
CA HIS A 101 -19.33 -3.64 5.40
C HIS A 101 -18.53 -3.59 4.09
N SER A 102 -17.85 -2.48 3.82
CA SER A 102 -17.06 -2.25 2.61
C SER A 102 -15.66 -2.87 2.65
N ILE A 103 -15.18 -3.30 3.82
CA ILE A 103 -13.88 -3.96 3.99
C ILE A 103 -14.11 -5.47 4.03
N GLN A 104 -13.86 -6.12 2.90
CA GLN A 104 -14.16 -7.54 2.67
C GLN A 104 -12.92 -8.43 2.74
N HIS A 105 -11.72 -7.85 2.78
CA HIS A 105 -10.47 -8.57 2.86
C HIS A 105 -9.40 -7.72 3.53
N ALA A 106 -8.55 -8.35 4.33
CA ALA A 106 -7.41 -7.74 4.98
C ALA A 106 -6.24 -8.72 4.99
N LEU A 107 -5.05 -8.24 4.62
CA LEU A 107 -3.78 -8.90 4.89
C LEU A 107 -3.08 -8.12 6.00
N SER A 108 -2.44 -8.84 6.92
CA SER A 108 -1.58 -8.26 7.96
C SER A 108 -0.19 -8.86 7.85
N PHE A 109 0.83 -8.02 7.95
CA PHE A 109 2.24 -8.36 7.72
C PHE A 109 3.13 -7.37 8.47
N SER A 110 4.42 -7.69 8.60
CA SER A 110 5.37 -6.81 9.28
C SER A 110 5.63 -5.53 8.47
N ASP A 111 6.07 -4.44 9.09
CA ASP A 111 6.48 -3.26 8.33
C ASP A 111 7.78 -3.48 7.56
N ASN A 112 7.98 -2.69 6.50
CA ASN A 112 9.17 -2.75 5.65
C ASN A 112 10.35 -1.95 6.20
N TYR A 113 10.24 -1.36 7.40
CA TYR A 113 11.33 -0.64 8.06
C TYR A 113 11.99 -1.47 9.19
N GLY A 114 11.36 -2.56 9.63
CA GLY A 114 11.80 -3.39 10.75
C GLY A 114 11.40 -2.86 12.13
N LEU A 115 10.37 -2.01 12.21
CA LEU A 115 9.86 -1.42 13.46
C LEU A 115 9.01 -2.40 14.29
N GLY A 116 8.71 -3.57 13.74
CA GLY A 116 7.84 -4.57 14.39
C GLY A 116 6.38 -4.11 14.46
N ILE A 117 5.99 -3.14 13.64
CA ILE A 117 4.64 -2.60 13.60
C ILE A 117 3.85 -3.39 12.55
N PRO A 118 2.67 -3.93 12.88
CA PRO A 118 1.83 -4.57 11.89
C PRO A 118 1.33 -3.52 10.87
N ASN A 119 1.57 -3.83 9.61
CA ASN A 119 0.97 -3.16 8.47
C ASN A 119 -0.18 -3.99 7.90
N PHE A 120 -1.09 -3.30 7.23
CA PHE A 120 -2.31 -3.86 6.68
C PHE A 120 -2.50 -3.47 5.22
N LEU A 121 -3.11 -4.37 4.44
CA LEU A 121 -3.60 -4.11 3.09
C LEU A 121 -5.04 -4.58 2.97
N TYR A 122 -5.93 -3.69 2.53
CA TYR A 122 -7.37 -3.94 2.50
C TYR A 122 -7.89 -4.11 1.07
N ASN A 123 -8.89 -4.99 0.90
CA ASN A 123 -9.62 -5.21 -0.36
C ASN A 123 -8.76 -5.58 -1.58
N VAL A 124 -7.55 -6.09 -1.35
CA VAL A 124 -6.68 -6.69 -2.36
C VAL A 124 -6.55 -8.17 -2.06
N LYS A 125 -7.15 -9.02 -2.89
CA LYS A 125 -7.14 -10.48 -2.75
C LYS A 125 -6.09 -11.10 -3.68
N PRO A 126 -5.42 -12.20 -3.26
CA PRO A 126 -4.62 -13.02 -4.16
C PRO A 126 -5.39 -13.40 -5.43
N GLY A 127 -4.78 -13.21 -6.59
CA GLY A 127 -5.38 -13.54 -7.90
C GLY A 127 -6.47 -12.57 -8.41
N GLN A 128 -6.70 -11.43 -7.76
CA GLN A 128 -7.68 -10.42 -8.21
C GLN A 128 -7.19 -9.56 -9.38
N PHE A 129 -5.87 -9.50 -9.58
CA PHE A 129 -5.17 -8.68 -10.55
C PHE A 129 -4.22 -9.58 -11.35
N ASP A 130 -4.02 -9.25 -12.63
CA ASP A 130 -3.05 -9.93 -13.49
C ASP A 130 -1.62 -9.66 -13.01
N ARG A 131 -1.41 -8.45 -12.47
CA ARG A 131 -0.11 -8.00 -11.95
C ARG A 131 -0.26 -7.14 -10.70
N VAL A 132 0.61 -7.37 -9.73
CA VAL A 132 0.68 -6.61 -8.46
C VAL A 132 2.06 -5.98 -8.35
N LEU A 133 2.11 -4.65 -8.27
CA LEU A 133 3.35 -3.89 -8.13
C LEU A 133 3.42 -3.30 -6.72
N ILE A 134 4.37 -3.76 -5.89
CA ILE A 134 4.64 -3.18 -4.57
C ILE A 134 5.79 -2.20 -4.70
N CYS A 135 5.48 -0.92 -4.60
CA CYS A 135 6.47 0.14 -4.69
C CYS A 135 6.96 0.56 -3.30
N THR A 136 8.28 0.62 -3.13
CA THR A 136 8.90 0.85 -1.82
C THR A 136 10.15 1.72 -1.90
N GLU A 137 10.35 2.52 -0.85
CA GLU A 137 11.57 3.31 -0.60
C GLU A 137 12.62 2.54 0.22
N THR A 138 12.28 1.35 0.72
CA THR A 138 13.22 0.45 1.38
C THR A 138 13.66 -0.66 0.42
N PRO A 139 14.88 -1.21 0.53
CA PRO A 139 15.33 -2.28 -0.35
C PRO A 139 14.34 -3.44 -0.44
N ALA A 140 14.30 -4.14 -1.58
CA ALA A 140 13.30 -5.18 -1.83
C ALA A 140 13.28 -6.29 -0.76
N GLN A 141 14.44 -6.64 -0.18
CA GLN A 141 14.53 -7.61 0.91
C GLN A 141 13.84 -7.19 2.21
N ALA A 142 13.55 -5.90 2.37
CA ALA A 142 12.84 -5.37 3.53
C ALA A 142 11.31 -5.50 3.38
N VAL A 143 10.80 -5.69 2.16
CA VAL A 143 9.38 -5.95 1.94
C VAL A 143 9.04 -7.35 2.47
N PRO A 144 7.96 -7.52 3.26
CA PRO A 144 7.60 -8.80 3.83
C PRO A 144 7.41 -9.90 2.78
N ALA A 145 8.19 -10.96 2.89
CA ALA A 145 8.17 -12.07 1.94
C ALA A 145 6.79 -12.76 1.90
N GLU A 146 6.07 -12.80 3.02
CA GLU A 146 4.70 -13.33 3.07
C GLU A 146 3.73 -12.52 2.20
N LEU A 147 3.88 -11.20 2.15
CA LEU A 147 3.03 -10.33 1.33
C LEU A 147 3.35 -10.51 -0.15
N VAL A 148 4.64 -10.50 -0.50
CA VAL A 148 5.11 -10.68 -1.89
C VAL A 148 4.64 -12.03 -2.42
N THR A 149 4.78 -13.09 -1.63
CA THR A 149 4.35 -14.45 -2.00
C THR A 149 2.84 -14.56 -2.09
N ALA A 150 2.09 -14.02 -1.12
CA ALA A 150 0.63 -14.11 -1.11
C ALA A 150 -0.02 -13.43 -2.32
N LEU A 151 0.57 -12.33 -2.79
CA LEU A 151 0.06 -11.57 -3.93
C LEU A 151 0.72 -11.91 -5.27
N ASN A 152 1.74 -12.78 -5.29
CA ASN A 152 2.62 -12.98 -6.44
C ASN A 152 3.11 -11.63 -7.02
N ALA A 153 3.60 -10.76 -6.13
CA ALA A 153 3.89 -9.37 -6.45
C ALA A 153 5.31 -9.16 -6.99
N GLU A 154 5.46 -8.16 -7.83
CA GLU A 154 6.75 -7.59 -8.20
C GLU A 154 7.09 -6.42 -7.29
N VAL A 155 8.29 -6.41 -6.72
CA VAL A 155 8.75 -5.32 -5.86
C VAL A 155 9.50 -4.29 -6.69
N ILE A 156 9.01 -3.05 -6.68
CA ILE A 156 9.60 -1.90 -7.34
C ILE A 156 10.31 -1.05 -6.28
N PHE A 157 11.62 -1.20 -6.20
CA PHE A 157 12.46 -0.43 -5.27
C PHE A 157 12.90 0.89 -5.89
N ASP A 158 12.77 1.96 -5.12
CA ASP A 158 13.25 3.28 -5.48
C ASP A 158 14.75 3.48 -5.16
N GLU A 159 15.58 3.30 -6.18
CA GLU A 159 17.03 3.45 -6.06
C GLU A 159 17.50 4.91 -5.97
N GLN A 160 16.66 5.89 -6.32
CA GLN A 160 17.00 7.32 -6.34
C GLN A 160 17.08 7.91 -4.94
#